data_AF-A0A353W1Z7-F1
#
_entry.id   AF-A0A353W1Z7-F1
#
_cell.length_a   1.000
_cell.length_b   1.000
_cell.length_c   1.000
_cell.angle_alpha   90.00
_cell.angle_beta   90.00
_cell.angle_gamma   90.00
#
_symmetry.space_group_name_H-M   'P 1'
#
loop_
_entity.id
_entity.type
_entity.pdbx_description
1 polymer ?
#
loop_
_entity_poly.entity_id
_entity_poly.type
_entity_poly.pdbx_seq_one_letter_code
_entity_poly.pdbx_strand_id
1 'polypeptide(L)'
;MFCCLKQATTSLYYWYEDGTEPMHKLRELNIITDDETNPKCVIETISTDVAIFRDVSAKFAQTEGEGDKNLVCWRNTRIRFSSEDMKTVGLVFI
;
A
#
# COMPACT_ATOMS: atom_id res chain seq x y z
N MET A 1 12.35 -8.04 1.21
CA MET A 1 13.40 -7.20 1.81
C MET A 1 12.85 -6.59 3.10
N PHE A 2 13.23 -7.12 4.27
CA PHE A 2 12.73 -6.74 5.61
C PHE A 2 13.70 -5.80 6.35
N CYS A 3 14.23 -4.80 5.65
CA CYS A 3 14.96 -3.74 6.34
C CYS A 3 13.92 -2.70 6.79
N CYS A 4 14.10 -2.09 7.97
CA CYS A 4 13.23 -1.09 8.63
C CYS A 4 12.96 0.20 7.82
N LEU A 5 13.16 0.16 6.50
CA LEU A 5 12.96 1.23 5.54
C LEU A 5 11.49 1.36 5.12
N LYS A 6 10.76 0.24 4.97
CA LYS A 6 9.32 0.25 4.65
C LYS A 6 8.51 0.24 5.93
N GLN A 7 7.75 1.31 6.15
CA GLN A 7 6.95 1.53 7.36
C GLN A 7 5.48 1.89 7.05
N ALA A 8 5.12 2.01 5.77
CA ALA A 8 3.75 2.22 5.32
C ALA A 8 3.44 1.34 4.10
N THR A 9 2.15 1.14 3.86
CA THR A 9 1.62 0.49 2.66
C THR A 9 0.42 1.29 2.14
N THR A 10 0.09 1.13 0.87
CA THR A 10 -1.12 1.71 0.26
C THR A 10 -1.81 0.69 -0.63
N SER A 11 -3.14 0.74 -0.62
CA SER A 11 -4.03 0.00 -1.52
C SER A 11 -5.09 0.95 -2.09
N LEU A 12 -5.82 0.50 -3.11
CA LEU A 12 -6.93 1.28 -3.68
C LEU A 12 -8.13 1.22 -2.74
N TYR A 13 -8.73 2.38 -2.44
CA TYR A 13 -9.95 2.46 -1.63
C TYR A 13 -11.11 1.66 -2.22
N TYR A 14 -11.13 1.52 -3.55
CA TYR A 14 -12.11 0.72 -4.30
C TYR A 14 -12.34 -0.68 -3.70
N TRP A 15 -11.29 -1.35 -3.22
CA TRP A 15 -11.42 -2.71 -2.65
C TRP A 15 -12.19 -2.77 -1.33
N TYR A 16 -12.34 -1.64 -0.65
CA TYR A 16 -13.01 -1.55 0.65
C TYR A 16 -14.37 -0.86 0.57
N GLU A 17 -14.72 -0.24 -0.57
CA GLU A 17 -15.84 0.68 -0.67
C GLU A 17 -17.21 -0.01 -0.54
N ASP A 18 -17.30 -1.26 -0.99
CA ASP A 18 -18.52 -2.08 -0.91
C ASP A 18 -18.65 -2.83 0.42
N GLY A 19 -17.64 -2.73 1.30
CA GLY A 19 -17.58 -3.37 2.61
C GLY A 19 -17.30 -4.87 2.59
N THR A 20 -16.94 -5.45 1.44
CA THR A 20 -16.54 -6.87 1.34
C THR A 20 -15.19 -7.13 2.01
N GLU A 21 -14.22 -6.24 1.80
CA GLU A 21 -12.95 -6.25 2.51
C GLU A 21 -12.94 -5.18 3.62
N PRO A 22 -12.56 -5.55 4.86
CA PRO A 22 -12.45 -4.57 5.93
C PRO A 22 -11.17 -3.74 5.79
N MET A 23 -11.29 -2.43 6.05
CA MET A 23 -10.13 -1.59 6.31
C MET A 23 -9.34 -2.10 7.51
N HIS A 24 -8.01 -1.97 7.43
CA HIS A 24 -7.12 -2.30 8.54
C HIS A 24 -7.47 -1.48 9.77
N LYS A 25 -7.43 -2.13 10.94
CA LYS A 25 -7.79 -1.53 12.23
C LYS A 25 -6.56 -1.13 13.02
N LEU A 26 -6.70 -0.11 13.86
CA LEU A 26 -5.69 0.26 14.84
C LEU A 26 -5.38 -0.94 15.75
N ARG A 27 -4.09 -1.23 15.95
CA ARG A 27 -3.54 -2.39 16.70
C ARG A 27 -3.76 -3.75 16.07
N GLU A 28 -4.17 -3.80 14.81
CA GLU A 28 -4.24 -5.05 14.05
C GLU A 28 -2.83 -5.60 13.80
N LEU A 29 -2.65 -6.88 14.09
CA LEU A 29 -1.39 -7.59 13.89
C LEU A 29 -1.43 -8.39 12.58
N ASN A 30 -0.44 -8.18 11.73
CA ASN A 30 -0.31 -8.87 10.45
C ASN A 30 1.02 -9.64 10.39
N ILE A 31 0.98 -10.90 9.96
CA ILE A 31 2.17 -11.70 9.68
C ILE A 31 2.57 -11.43 8.24
N ILE A 32 3.79 -10.95 8.02
CA ILE A 32 4.31 -10.74 6.67
C ILE A 32 5.16 -11.93 6.28
N THR A 33 4.87 -12.50 5.12
CA THR A 33 5.60 -13.63 4.52
C THR A 33 6.44 -13.18 3.32
N ASP A 34 7.34 -14.04 2.87
CA ASP A 34 7.87 -13.96 1.50
C ASP A 34 6.94 -14.65 0.49
N ASP A 35 7.36 -14.65 -0.77
CA ASP A 35 6.62 -15.26 -1.89
C ASP A 35 6.49 -16.79 -1.76
N GLU A 36 7.36 -17.42 -0.95
CA GLU A 36 7.31 -18.85 -0.60
C GLU A 36 6.47 -19.11 0.67
N THR A 37 5.74 -18.10 1.17
CA THR A 37 4.91 -18.14 2.37
C THR A 37 5.67 -18.32 3.70
N ASN A 38 7.00 -18.17 3.70
CA ASN A 38 7.77 -18.23 4.93
C ASN A 38 7.57 -16.94 5.75
N PRO A 39 7.20 -17.00 7.03
CA PRO A 39 7.01 -15.82 7.87
C PRO A 39 8.33 -15.08 8.10
N LYS A 40 8.28 -13.74 8.05
CA LYS A 40 9.46 -12.88 8.16
C LYS A 40 9.36 -11.87 9.30
N CYS A 41 8.19 -11.29 9.54
CA CYS A 41 7.94 -10.48 10.73
C CYS A 41 6.45 -10.39 11.05
N VAL A 42 6.15 -9.79 12.20
CA VAL A 42 4.81 -9.31 12.58
C VAL A 42 4.85 -7.79 12.59
N ILE A 43 3.83 -7.16 12.02
CA ILE A 43 3.63 -5.71 12.07
C ILE A 43 2.35 -5.38 12.84
N GLU A 44 2.31 -4.18 13.43
CA GLU A 44 1.12 -3.60 14.05
C GLU A 44 0.68 -2.36 13.26
N THR A 45 -0.59 -2.29 12.90
CA THR A 45 -1.18 -1.10 12.28
C THR A 45 -1.34 0.00 13.32
N ILE A 46 -0.58 1.09 13.18
CA ILE A 46 -0.63 2.26 14.08
C ILE A 46 -1.52 3.41 13.58
N SER A 47 -1.86 3.41 12.30
CA SER A 47 -2.73 4.41 11.66
C SER A 47 -3.27 3.89 10.33
N THR A 48 -4.45 4.36 9.93
CA THR A 48 -5.06 4.08 8.64
C THR A 48 -5.80 5.32 8.18
N ASP A 49 -5.51 5.77 6.96
CA ASP A 49 -6.02 7.02 6.39
C ASP A 49 -6.41 6.80 4.93
N VAL A 50 -7.40 7.56 4.46
CA VAL A 50 -7.77 7.61 3.04
C VAL A 50 -7.33 8.96 2.48
N ALA A 51 -6.56 8.93 1.40
CA ALA A 51 -6.05 10.11 0.73
C ALA A 51 -6.32 10.05 -0.78
N ILE A 52 -6.55 11.21 -1.39
CA ILE A 52 -6.62 11.34 -2.84
C ILE A 52 -5.20 11.15 -3.39
N PHE A 53 -5.03 10.30 -4.41
CA PHE A 53 -3.72 9.93 -4.96
C PHE A 53 -2.83 11.13 -5.29
N ARG A 54 -3.40 12.20 -5.87
CA ARG A 54 -2.66 13.42 -6.23
C ARG A 54 -2.11 14.19 -5.02
N ASP A 55 -2.75 14.05 -3.87
CA ASP A 55 -2.46 14.79 -2.63
C ASP A 55 -1.51 14.01 -1.70
N VAL A 56 -1.09 12.80 -2.10
CA VAL A 56 -0.11 12.01 -1.35
C VAL A 56 1.20 12.79 -1.23
N SER A 57 1.68 12.93 0.01
CA SER A 57 2.86 13.71 0.33
C SER A 57 4.18 12.96 0.04
N ALA A 58 5.24 13.71 -0.23
CA ALA A 58 6.59 13.14 -0.33
C ALA A 58 7.03 12.43 0.97
N LYS A 59 6.55 12.90 2.13
CA LYS A 59 6.79 12.26 3.42
C LYS A 59 6.22 10.84 3.44
N PHE A 60 4.98 10.66 2.98
CA PHE A 60 4.37 9.35 2.88
C PHE A 60 5.15 8.41 1.95
N ALA A 61 5.53 8.89 0.76
CA ALA A 61 6.35 8.11 -0.18
C ALA A 61 7.67 7.62 0.46
N GLN A 62 8.31 8.46 1.29
CA GLN A 62 9.51 8.07 2.04
C GLN A 62 9.23 7.05 3.14
N THR A 63 8.10 7.17 3.84
CA THR A 63 7.66 6.22 4.88
C THR A 63 7.27 4.87 4.29
N GLU A 64 6.63 4.84 3.12
CA GLU A 64 6.38 3.59 2.39
C GLU A 64 7.71 2.93 1.96
N GLY A 65 8.74 3.73 1.69
CA GLY A 65 10.13 3.27 1.69
C GLY A 65 10.51 2.38 0.50
N GLU A 66 9.65 2.34 -0.53
CA GLU A 66 9.89 1.60 -1.77
C GLU A 66 10.75 2.39 -2.77
N GLY A 67 11.60 1.67 -3.51
CA GLY A 67 12.49 2.25 -4.52
C GLY A 67 13.39 3.36 -3.98
N ASP A 68 13.53 4.44 -4.75
CA ASP A 68 14.39 5.59 -4.42
C ASP A 68 13.75 6.57 -3.41
N LYS A 69 12.58 6.24 -2.84
CA LYS A 69 11.86 7.07 -1.84
C LYS A 69 11.47 8.48 -2.34
N ASN A 70 11.50 8.69 -3.65
CA ASN A 70 11.05 9.91 -4.31
C ASN A 70 9.56 9.80 -4.67
N LEU A 71 8.80 10.88 -4.43
CA LEU A 71 7.39 10.99 -4.79
C LEU A 71 7.11 10.69 -6.27
N VAL A 72 7.99 11.10 -7.19
CA VAL A 72 7.81 10.84 -8.64
C VAL A 72 7.90 9.34 -8.93
N CYS A 73 8.94 8.67 -8.40
CA CYS A 73 9.11 7.22 -8.55
C CYS A 73 7.94 6.47 -7.91
N TRP A 74 7.53 6.90 -6.71
CA TRP A 74 6.38 6.35 -6.00
C TRP A 74 5.10 6.44 -6.83
N ARG A 75 4.82 7.60 -7.43
CA ARG A 75 3.63 7.80 -8.29
C ARG A 75 3.66 6.90 -9.52
N ASN A 76 4.80 6.81 -10.21
CA ASN A 76 4.92 5.98 -11.42
C ASN A 76 4.70 4.50 -11.10
N THR A 77 5.30 4.01 -10.02
CA THR A 77 5.10 2.63 -9.55
C THR A 77 3.64 2.39 -9.18
N ARG A 78 3.02 3.30 -8.43
CA ARG A 78 1.63 3.15 -8.02
C ARG A 78 0.65 3.19 -9.19
N ILE A 79 0.85 4.10 -10.16
CA ILE A 79 0.05 4.15 -11.40
C ILE A 79 0.13 2.80 -12.12
N ARG A 80 1.34 2.24 -12.27
CA ARG A 80 1.52 0.94 -12.94
C ARG A 80 0.77 -0.17 -12.22
N PHE A 81 1.00 -0.36 -10.92
CA PHE A 81 0.34 -1.41 -10.14
C PHE A 81 -1.18 -1.25 -10.12
N SER A 82 -1.66 -0.05 -9.80
CA SER A 82 -3.10 0.23 -9.74
C SER A 82 -3.78 0.10 -11.10
N SER A 83 -3.09 0.41 -12.20
CA SER A 83 -3.61 0.17 -13.56
C SER A 83 -3.75 -1.31 -13.87
N GLU A 84 -2.79 -2.15 -13.45
CA GLU A 84 -2.91 -3.60 -13.62
C GLU A 84 -4.03 -4.18 -12.73
N ASP A 85 -4.15 -3.71 -11.48
CA ASP A 85 -5.22 -4.13 -10.57
C ASP A 85 -6.61 -3.81 -11.15
N MET A 86 -6.81 -2.58 -11.64
CA MET A 86 -8.11 -2.15 -12.18
C MET A 86 -8.50 -2.90 -13.46
N LYS A 87 -7.53 -3.37 -14.27
CA LYS A 87 -7.83 -4.23 -15.42
C LYS A 87 -8.51 -5.53 -15.03
N THR A 88 -8.22 -6.06 -13.83
CA THR A 88 -8.83 -7.32 -13.37
C THR A 88 -10.33 -7.22 -13.14
N VAL A 89 -10.81 -6.00 -12.87
CA VAL A 89 -12.23 -5.67 -12.68
C VAL A 89 -12.84 -4.89 -13.86
N GLY A 90 -12.12 -4.77 -14.97
CA GLY A 90 -12.60 -4.07 -16.17
C GLY A 90 -12.67 -2.55 -16.04
N LEU A 91 -11.95 -1.97 -15.07
CA LEU A 91 -11.87 -0.54 -14.83
C LEU A 91 -10.51 0.03 -15.27
N VAL A 92 -10.41 1.35 -15.32
CA VAL A 92 -9.18 2.08 -15.66
C VAL A 92 -8.82 2.99 -14.50
N PHE A 93 -7.56 2.93 -14.07
CA PHE A 93 -7.02 3.89 -13.11
C PHE A 93 -6.78 5.23 -13.83
N ILE A 94 -7.46 6.29 -13.36
CA ILE A 94 -7.44 7.64 -13.95
C ILE A 94 -6.75 8.66 -13.05
#